data_AF-A0A8T5DXF7-F1
#
_entry.id   AF-A0A8T5DXF7-F1
#
_cell.length_a   1.000
_cell.length_b   1.000
_cell.length_c   1.000
_cell.angle_alpha   90.00
_cell.angle_beta   90.00
_cell.angle_gamma   90.00
#
_symmetry.space_group_name_H-M   'P 1'
#
loop_
_entity.id
_entity.type
_entity.pdbx_description
1 polymer ?
#
loop_
_entity_poly.entity_id
_entity_poly.type
_entity_poly.pdbx_seq_one_letter_code
_entity_poly.pdbx_strand_id
1 'polypeptide(L)'
;MGVQKDAGELLLFFYDMLVNKGESTVGTQEVLTETNWDGKRINFAYNYLNDLGILKSGGGCGNIKSAQIFFVMRLLPNGINIIENQPEFKRNFGFEVNLGLIKFSWGLSEK
;
A
#
# COMPACT_ATOMS: atom_id res chain seq x y z
N MET A 1 9.83 -6.38 9.87
CA MET A 1 8.36 -6.23 9.99
C MET A 1 7.72 -7.43 9.30
N GLY A 2 6.48 -7.80 9.65
CA GLY A 2 5.79 -8.92 9.00
C GLY A 2 5.02 -8.45 7.76
N VAL A 3 4.81 -9.34 6.79
CA VAL A 3 4.12 -9.04 5.51
C VAL A 3 2.77 -8.37 5.71
N GLN A 4 2.00 -8.77 6.73
CA GLN A 4 0.69 -8.15 7.03
C GLN A 4 0.83 -6.68 7.43
N LYS A 5 1.82 -6.36 8.26
CA LYS A 5 2.07 -4.97 8.64
C LYS A 5 2.49 -4.17 7.41
N ASP A 6 3.47 -4.66 6.66
CA ASP A 6 3.95 -4.01 5.43
C ASP A 6 2.83 -3.82 4.39
N ALA A 7 1.90 -4.77 4.30
CA ALA A 7 0.72 -4.67 3.44
C ALA A 7 -0.25 -3.59 3.92
N GLY A 8 -0.59 -3.56 5.21
CA GLY A 8 -1.45 -2.51 5.76
C GLY A 8 -0.84 -1.13 5.59
N GLU A 9 0.47 -1.06 5.78
CA GLU A 9 1.28 0.10 5.52
C GLU A 9 1.16 0.57 4.06
N LEU A 10 1.46 -0.30 3.11
CA LEU A 10 1.33 -0.03 1.68
C LEU A 10 -0.12 0.33 1.26
N LEU A 11 -1.13 -0.29 1.89
CA LEU A 11 -2.53 0.01 1.63
C LEU A 11 -2.89 1.45 2.02
N LEU A 12 -2.40 1.93 3.16
CA LEU A 12 -2.60 3.33 3.57
C LEU A 12 -1.94 4.30 2.60
N PHE A 13 -0.78 3.93 2.05
CA PHE A 13 -0.10 4.74 1.04
C PHE A 13 -0.94 4.86 -0.24
N PHE A 14 -1.49 3.74 -0.73
CA PHE A 14 -2.40 3.77 -1.87
C PHE A 14 -3.67 4.56 -1.59
N TYR A 15 -4.22 4.46 -0.39
CA TYR A 15 -5.39 5.25 0.01
C TYR A 15 -5.10 6.74 0.00
N ASP A 16 -4.01 7.17 0.61
CA ASP A 16 -3.65 8.59 0.63
C ASP A 16 -3.44 9.15 -0.79
N MET A 17 -2.71 8.42 -1.64
CA MET A 17 -2.44 8.87 -3.00
C MET A 17 -3.69 8.86 -3.89
N LEU A 18 -4.46 7.76 -3.91
CA LEU A 18 -5.56 7.58 -4.86
C LEU A 18 -6.87 8.20 -4.37
N VAL A 19 -7.12 8.24 -3.06
CA VAL A 19 -8.39 8.71 -2.48
C VAL A 19 -8.24 10.14 -1.96
N ASN A 20 -7.25 10.43 -1.13
CA ASN A 20 -7.11 11.77 -0.53
C ASN A 20 -6.52 12.79 -1.51
N LYS A 21 -5.45 12.40 -2.23
CA LYS A 21 -4.75 13.28 -3.18
C LYS A 21 -5.35 13.23 -4.59
N GLY A 22 -6.15 12.21 -4.90
CA GLY A 22 -6.84 12.08 -6.18
C GLY A 22 -5.92 11.70 -7.35
N GLU A 23 -4.79 11.05 -7.07
CA GLU A 23 -3.90 10.53 -8.10
C GLU A 23 -4.62 9.47 -8.95
N SER A 24 -4.34 9.46 -10.25
CA SER A 24 -4.99 8.52 -11.17
C SER A 24 -4.40 7.10 -11.08
N THR A 25 -3.13 6.98 -10.74
CA THR A 25 -2.41 5.72 -10.62
C THR A 25 -1.22 5.84 -9.66
N VAL A 26 -0.89 4.76 -8.96
CA VAL A 26 0.37 4.64 -8.20
C VAL A 26 1.12 3.40 -8.68
N GLY A 27 2.38 3.56 -9.09
CA GLY A 27 3.21 2.50 -9.64
C GLY A 27 4.29 2.00 -8.70
N THR A 28 5.00 0.97 -9.13
CA THR A 28 6.15 0.40 -8.42
C THR A 28 7.25 1.43 -8.15
N GLN A 29 7.46 2.38 -9.06
CA GLN A 29 8.53 3.38 -8.94
C GLN A 29 8.25 4.36 -7.80
N GLU A 30 7.00 4.82 -7.67
CA GLU A 30 6.54 5.69 -6.58
C GLU A 30 6.68 4.95 -5.25
N VAL A 31 6.23 3.70 -5.18
CA VAL A 31 6.35 2.88 -3.96
C VAL A 31 7.82 2.69 -3.57
N LEU A 32 8.71 2.39 -4.51
CA LEU A 32 10.14 2.26 -4.26
C LEU A 32 10.76 3.56 -3.74
N THR A 33 10.36 4.70 -4.29
CA THR A 33 10.87 6.03 -3.92
C THR A 33 10.43 6.42 -2.51
N GLU A 34 9.15 6.26 -2.18
CA GLU A 34 8.59 6.69 -0.90
C GLU A 34 8.99 5.75 0.26
N THR A 35 9.02 4.44 0.00
CA THR A 35 9.26 3.45 1.05
C THR A 35 10.72 3.21 1.36
N ASN A 36 11.61 3.39 0.38
CA ASN A 36 12.98 2.85 0.41
C ASN A 36 13.05 1.34 0.77
N TRP A 37 11.96 0.59 0.55
CA TRP A 37 11.95 -0.85 0.78
C TRP A 37 12.68 -1.56 -0.35
N ASP A 38 13.23 -2.74 -0.03
CA ASP A 38 13.72 -3.62 -1.08
C ASP A 38 12.55 -4.20 -1.88
N GLY A 39 12.83 -4.57 -3.13
CA GLY A 39 11.77 -5.01 -4.04
C GLY A 39 11.06 -6.30 -3.61
N LYS A 40 11.71 -7.19 -2.85
CA LYS A 40 11.03 -8.41 -2.37
C LYS A 40 10.00 -8.06 -1.31
N ARG A 41 10.33 -7.15 -0.38
CA ARG A 41 9.39 -6.64 0.63
C ARG A 41 8.17 -6.00 -0.01
N ILE A 42 8.36 -5.16 -1.03
CA ILE A 42 7.27 -4.57 -1.81
C ILE A 42 6.41 -5.66 -2.47
N ASN A 43 7.04 -6.66 -3.11
CA ASN A 43 6.31 -7.75 -3.76
C ASN A 43 5.44 -8.52 -2.77
N PHE A 44 5.97 -8.85 -1.58
CA PHE A 44 5.19 -9.55 -0.57
C PHE A 44 4.01 -8.73 -0.06
N ALA A 45 4.23 -7.44 0.24
CA ALA A 45 3.16 -6.53 0.68
C ALA A 45 2.08 -6.37 -0.40
N TYR A 46 2.49 -6.08 -1.65
CA TYR A 46 1.59 -5.91 -2.77
C TYR A 46 0.80 -7.19 -3.09
N ASN A 47 1.46 -8.35 -3.11
CA ASN A 47 0.79 -9.62 -3.38
C ASN A 47 -0.25 -9.93 -2.30
N TYR A 48 0.05 -9.66 -1.03
CA TYR A 48 -0.93 -9.81 0.05
C TYR A 48 -2.20 -8.96 -0.20
N LEU A 49 -2.03 -7.69 -0.59
CA LEU A 49 -3.18 -6.83 -0.91
C LEU A 49 -3.93 -7.28 -2.17
N ASN A 50 -3.21 -7.80 -3.15
CA ASN A 50 -3.80 -8.33 -4.37
C ASN A 50 -4.62 -9.61 -4.09
N ASP A 51 -4.11 -10.50 -3.24
CA ASP A 51 -4.77 -11.73 -2.82
C ASP A 51 -6.05 -11.45 -2.01
N LEU A 52 -6.09 -10.34 -1.28
CA LEU A 52 -7.30 -9.85 -0.62
C LEU A 52 -8.37 -9.34 -1.61
N GLY A 53 -8.02 -9.11 -2.88
CA GLY A 53 -8.95 -8.64 -3.89
C GLY A 53 -9.49 -7.23 -3.60
N ILE A 54 -8.67 -6.37 -2.99
CA ILE A 54 -9.07 -5.01 -2.58
C ILE A 54 -8.52 -3.92 -3.50
N LEU A 55 -7.72 -4.30 -4.50
CA LEU A 55 -7.08 -3.40 -5.45
C LEU A 55 -7.62 -3.64 -6.86
N LYS A 56 -7.77 -2.56 -7.64
CA LYS A 56 -7.79 -2.66 -9.10
C LYS A 56 -6.42 -2.27 -9.61
N SER A 57 -5.64 -3.27 -10.02
CA SER A 57 -4.25 -3.11 -10.44
C SER A 57 -3.98 -3.77 -11.81
N GLY A 58 -2.86 -3.42 -12.40
CA GLY A 58 -2.29 -4.08 -13.57
C GLY A 58 -0.81 -4.40 -13.37
N GLY A 59 -0.33 -5.41 -14.07
CA GLY A 59 1.08 -5.83 -14.05
C GLY A 59 1.81 -5.49 -15.35
N GLY A 60 3.11 -5.26 -15.26
CA GLY A 60 4.03 -5.12 -16.39
C GLY A 60 5.03 -6.28 -16.45
N CYS A 61 5.71 -6.44 -17.58
CA CYS A 61 6.81 -7.40 -17.71
C CYS A 61 8.08 -6.85 -17.07
N GLY A 62 8.80 -7.69 -16.31
CA GLY A 62 10.10 -7.33 -15.72
C GLY A 62 10.02 -6.85 -14.26
N ASN A 63 11.10 -6.24 -13.78
CA ASN A 63 11.20 -5.72 -12.42
C ASN A 63 12.03 -4.44 -12.35
N ILE A 64 11.79 -3.62 -11.34
CA ILE A 64 12.61 -2.45 -10.97
C ILE A 64 13.18 -2.73 -9.58
N LYS A 65 14.50 -2.78 -9.45
CA LYS A 65 15.17 -3.08 -8.16
C LYS A 65 14.61 -4.35 -7.48
N SER A 66 14.36 -5.41 -8.25
CA SER A 66 13.73 -6.67 -7.80
C SER A 66 12.24 -6.58 -7.40
N ALA A 67 11.60 -5.41 -7.51
CA ALA A 67 10.15 -5.26 -7.36
C ALA A 67 9.47 -5.52 -8.71
N GLN A 68 8.45 -6.38 -8.75
CA GLN A 68 7.67 -6.60 -9.96
C GLN A 68 7.03 -5.29 -10.41
N ILE A 69 6.95 -5.07 -11.72
CA ILE A 69 6.29 -3.88 -12.25
C ILE A 69 4.78 -4.03 -12.10
N PHE A 70 4.17 -3.11 -11.38
CA PHE A 70 2.73 -2.99 -11.18
C PHE A 70 2.30 -1.52 -11.16
N PHE A 71 1.01 -1.31 -11.37
CA PHE A 71 0.33 -0.05 -11.12
C PHE A 71 -1.04 -0.30 -10.51
N VAL A 72 -1.40 0.50 -9.51
CA VAL A 72 -2.70 0.49 -8.85
C VAL A 72 -3.50 1.68 -9.37
N MET A 73 -4.64 1.41 -9.98
CA MET A 73 -5.53 2.45 -10.52
C MET A 73 -6.52 2.96 -9.49
N ARG A 74 -7.02 2.08 -8.61
CA ARG A 74 -7.92 2.45 -7.52
C ARG A 74 -7.96 1.37 -6.44
N LEU A 75 -8.35 1.79 -5.26
CA LEU A 75 -8.88 0.89 -4.24
C LEU A 75 -10.31 0.50 -4.60
N LEU A 76 -10.63 -0.78 -4.40
CA LEU A 76 -12.01 -1.25 -4.49
C LEU A 76 -12.77 -0.87 -3.21
N PRO A 77 -14.12 -0.82 -3.24
CA PRO A 77 -14.90 -0.39 -2.08
C PRO A 77 -14.61 -1.17 -0.79
N ASN A 78 -14.32 -2.47 -0.90
CA ASN A 78 -13.88 -3.30 0.23
C ASN A 78 -12.54 -2.85 0.81
N GLY A 79 -11.57 -2.46 -0.03
CA GLY A 79 -10.29 -1.92 0.43
C GLY A 79 -10.44 -0.60 1.18
N ILE A 80 -11.29 0.28 0.70
CA ILE A 80 -11.64 1.53 1.38
C ILE A 80 -12.31 1.23 2.73
N ASN A 81 -13.31 0.34 2.73
CA ASN A 81 -14.03 -0.04 3.95
C ASN A 81 -13.09 -0.64 5.02
N ILE A 82 -12.13 -1.47 4.63
CA ILE A 82 -11.14 -2.03 5.56
C ILE A 82 -10.34 -0.93 6.27
N ILE A 83 -10.01 0.16 5.57
CA ILE A 83 -9.24 1.28 6.12
C ILE A 83 -10.12 2.17 7.01
N GLU A 84 -11.33 2.47 6.55
CA GLU A 84 -12.27 3.33 7.27
C GLU A 84 -12.81 2.65 8.55
N ASN A 85 -12.89 1.32 8.54
CA ASN A 85 -13.28 0.50 9.68
C ASN A 85 -12.05 0.09 10.52
N GLN A 86 -11.61 0.94 11.44
CA GLN A 86 -10.38 0.72 12.25
C GLN A 86 -10.28 -0.67 12.91
N PRO A 87 -11.36 -1.25 13.50
CA PRO A 87 -11.32 -2.64 13.99
C PRO A 87 -10.98 -3.67 12.90
N GLU A 88 -11.54 -3.51 11.71
CA GLU A 88 -11.29 -4.38 10.57
C GLU A 88 -9.86 -4.21 10.04
N PHE A 89 -9.37 -2.98 9.97
CA PHE A 89 -7.97 -2.69 9.66
C PHE A 89 -7.01 -3.41 10.61
N LYS A 90 -7.21 -3.25 11.93
CA LYS A 90 -6.39 -3.89 12.96
C LYS A 90 -6.42 -5.41 12.85
N ARG A 91 -7.59 -6.00 12.55
CA ARG A 91 -7.72 -7.45 12.36
C ARG A 91 -6.93 -7.96 11.16
N ASN A 92 -6.89 -7.21 10.07
CA ASN A 92 -6.21 -7.61 8.84
C ASN A 92 -4.69 -7.37 8.86
N PHE A 93 -4.24 -6.31 9.54
CA PHE A 93 -2.85 -5.83 9.43
C PHE A 93 -2.10 -5.74 10.76
N GLY A 94 -2.78 -5.94 11.90
CA GLY A 94 -2.17 -6.05 13.22
C GLY A 94 -1.78 -4.72 13.88
N PHE A 95 -2.20 -3.57 13.34
CA PHE A 95 -1.96 -2.25 13.93
C PHE A 95 -3.17 -1.32 13.76
N GLU A 96 -3.23 -0.26 14.56
CA GLU A 96 -4.31 0.73 14.50
C GLU A 96 -3.96 1.86 13.52
N VAL A 97 -4.97 2.34 12.80
CA VAL A 97 -4.85 3.48 11.89
C VAL A 97 -5.60 4.68 12.47
N ASN A 98 -4.99 5.87 12.37
CA ASN A 98 -5.66 7.13 12.63
C ASN A 98 -5.85 7.89 11.30
N LEU A 99 -7.07 7.92 10.78
CA LEU A 99 -7.38 8.51 9.48
C LEU A 99 -7.29 10.04 9.48
N GLY A 100 -7.36 10.69 10.64
CA GLY A 100 -7.13 12.14 10.75
C GLY A 100 -5.68 12.54 10.54
N LEU A 101 -4.74 11.60 10.68
CA LEU A 101 -3.30 11.76 10.54
C LEU A 101 -2.69 10.47 10.01
N ILE A 102 -2.80 10.22 8.70
CA ILE A 102 -2.12 9.08 8.07
C ILE A 102 -0.61 9.31 8.17
N LYS A 103 0.05 8.49 8.98
CA LYS A 103 1.50 8.49 9.16
C LYS A 103 2.06 7.17 8.67
N PHE A 104 3.09 7.25 7.84
CA PHE A 104 3.81 6.09 7.36
C PHE A 104 5.01 5.82 8.26
N SER A 105 5.30 4.55 8.56
CA SER A 105 6.49 4.17 9.33
C SER A 105 7.74 4.06 8.43
N TRP A 106 7.54 4.15 7.11
CA TRP A 106 8.54 4.17 6.07
C TRP A 106 8.52 5.54 5.40
N GLY A 107 9.66 6.22 5.38
CA GLY A 107 9.76 7.61 4.93
C GLY A 107 9.93 8.57 6.10
N LEU A 108 11.19 8.87 6.40
CA LEU A 108 11.75 9.98 7.20
C LEU A 108 10.83 10.70 8.21
N SER A 109 11.16 10.47 9.49
CA SER A 109 11.28 11.58 10.44
C SER A 109 12.10 12.70 9.78
N GLU A 110 11.51 13.90 9.70
CA GLU A 110 12.14 15.22 9.50
C GLU A 110 13.22 15.37 8.42
N LYS A 111 12.98 16.33 7.51
CA LYS A 111 14.02 17.23 7.00
C LYS A 111 13.51 18.65 6.97
#